data_AF-A0A0Z8SJW9-F1
#
_entry.id   AF-A0A0Z8SJW9-F1
#
_cell.length_a   1.000
_cell.length_b   1.000
_cell.length_c   1.000
_cell.angle_alpha   90.00
_cell.angle_beta   90.00
_cell.angle_gamma   90.00
#
_symmetry.space_group_name_H-M   'P 1'
#
loop_
_entity.id
_entity.type
_entity.pdbx_description
1 polymer ?
#
loop_
_entity_poly.entity_id
_entity_poly.type
_entity_poly.pdbx_seq_one_letter_code
_entity_poly.pdbx_strand_id
1 'polypeptide(L)'
;MSDEYLLSCITNSREKLAKYKRVRNTIMSHNLHTQRSLSGLQSYIEHCQKVIDRIDSQEGYGYLANFRDKLADDIKVLKDYRNFVKDSNASFVDLYQTLNAKIGNLNASIANYKSMYNDGKPVWEWVW
;
A
#
# COMPACT_ATOMS: atom_id res chain seq x y z
N MET A 1 23.51 -30.50 -7.47
CA MET A 1 23.11 -29.92 -6.16
C MET A 1 22.76 -31.07 -5.24
N SER A 2 23.07 -30.98 -3.95
CA SER A 2 22.70 -32.05 -3.00
C SER A 2 21.24 -31.92 -2.56
N ASP A 3 20.67 -33.04 -2.12
CA ASP A 3 19.32 -33.11 -1.56
C ASP A 3 19.15 -32.20 -0.33
N GLU A 4 20.15 -32.21 0.56
CA GLU A 4 20.17 -31.36 1.74
C GLU A 4 20.11 -29.87 1.37
N TYR A 5 20.84 -29.47 0.32
CA TYR A 5 20.79 -28.10 -0.19
C TYR A 5 19.40 -27.76 -0.73
N LEU A 6 18.79 -28.64 -1.54
CA LEU A 6 17.46 -28.42 -2.11
C LEU A 6 16.39 -28.33 -1.02
N LEU A 7 16.44 -29.20 0.00
CA LEU A 7 15.54 -29.12 1.16
C LEU A 7 15.71 -27.81 1.93
N SER A 8 16.94 -27.37 2.16
CA SER A 8 17.22 -26.06 2.79
C SER A 8 16.65 -24.91 1.95
N CYS A 9 16.82 -24.93 0.63
CA CYS A 9 16.24 -23.94 -0.27
C CYS A 9 14.70 -23.92 -0.21
N ILE A 10 14.05 -25.09 -0.20
CA ILE A 10 12.60 -25.21 -0.07
C ILE A 10 12.13 -24.62 1.27
N THR A 11 12.75 -25.02 2.38
CA THR A 11 12.39 -24.56 3.74
C THR A 11 12.56 -23.05 3.87
N ASN A 12 13.72 -22.51 3.50
CA ASN A 12 13.99 -21.07 3.56
C ASN A 12 13.02 -20.27 2.67
N SER A 13 12.67 -20.79 1.50
CA SER A 13 11.72 -20.13 0.59
C SER A 13 10.29 -20.15 1.16
N ARG A 14 9.87 -21.27 1.79
CA ARG A 14 8.58 -21.38 2.49
C ARG A 14 8.46 -20.40 3.66
N GLU A 15 9.52 -20.25 4.45
CA GLU A 15 9.53 -19.28 5.55
C GLU A 15 9.41 -17.84 5.05
N LYS A 16 10.17 -17.47 4.01
CA LYS A 16 10.05 -16.15 3.38
C LYS A 16 8.66 -15.93 2.79
N LEU A 17 8.09 -16.93 2.13
CA LEU A 17 6.75 -16.91 1.57
C LEU A 17 5.70 -16.64 2.66
N ALA A 18 5.80 -17.32 3.81
CA ALA A 18 4.90 -17.12 4.94
C ALA A 18 4.99 -15.69 5.50
N LYS A 19 6.20 -15.14 5.63
CA LYS A 19 6.44 -13.75 6.06
C LYS A 19 5.79 -12.75 5.08
N TYR A 20 6.01 -12.91 3.78
CA TYR A 20 5.44 -12.02 2.77
C TYR A 20 3.91 -12.11 2.71
N LYS A 21 3.34 -13.32 2.78
CA LYS A 21 1.88 -13.51 2.85
C LYS A 21 1.27 -12.83 4.08
N ARG A 22 1.94 -12.89 5.24
CA ARG A 22 1.48 -12.22 6.46
C ARG A 22 1.35 -10.71 6.24
N VAL A 23 2.41 -10.05 5.77
CA VAL A 23 2.39 -8.60 5.54
C VAL A 23 1.36 -8.21 4.48
N ARG A 24 1.31 -8.93 3.35
CA ARG A 24 0.31 -8.70 2.30
C ARG A 24 -1.11 -8.81 2.86
N ASN A 25 -1.38 -9.82 3.69
CA ASN A 25 -2.69 -10.01 4.31
C ASN A 25 -3.04 -8.88 5.27
N THR A 26 -2.08 -8.36 6.04
CA THR A 26 -2.29 -7.20 6.90
C THR A 26 -2.64 -5.95 6.09
N ILE A 27 -1.94 -5.69 4.98
CA ILE A 27 -2.26 -4.56 4.09
C ILE A 27 -3.69 -4.71 3.53
N MET A 28 -4.04 -5.93 3.10
CA MET A 28 -5.37 -6.23 2.56
C MET A 28 -6.47 -6.08 3.62
N SER A 29 -6.27 -6.59 4.83
CA SER A 29 -7.27 -6.55 5.91
C SER A 29 -7.58 -5.14 6.38
N HIS A 30 -6.66 -4.19 6.16
CA HIS A 30 -6.87 -2.77 6.45
C HIS A 30 -7.32 -1.98 5.21
N ASN A 31 -7.65 -2.65 4.10
CA ASN A 31 -8.05 -2.03 2.83
C ASN A 31 -7.01 -1.02 2.29
N LEU A 32 -5.73 -1.27 2.54
CA LEU A 32 -4.61 -0.43 2.08
C LEU A 32 -4.01 -0.92 0.75
N HIS A 33 -4.59 -1.97 0.16
CA HIS A 33 -4.14 -2.57 -1.09
C HIS A 33 -4.68 -1.89 -2.35
N THR A 34 -5.62 -0.96 -2.18
CA THR A 34 -6.23 -0.16 -3.26
C THR A 34 -6.04 1.32 -3.02
N GLN A 35 -6.08 2.09 -4.11
CA GLN A 35 -6.08 3.55 -4.01
C GLN A 35 -7.36 4.03 -3.30
N ARG A 36 -7.20 4.85 -2.26
CA ARG A 36 -8.32 5.45 -1.52
C ARG A 36 -8.75 6.74 -2.20
N SER A 37 -10.06 6.92 -2.34
CA SER A 37 -10.61 8.19 -2.81
C SER A 37 -10.46 9.26 -1.73
N LEU A 38 -9.97 10.43 -2.13
CA LEU A 38 -9.90 11.64 -1.31
C LEU A 38 -10.85 12.73 -1.82
N SER A 39 -11.82 12.36 -2.67
CA SER A 39 -12.77 13.28 -3.30
C SER A 39 -13.55 14.12 -2.28
N GLY A 40 -14.03 13.53 -1.18
CA GLY A 40 -14.75 14.28 -0.15
C GLY A 40 -13.91 15.39 0.49
N LEU A 41 -12.65 15.09 0.83
CA LEU A 41 -11.72 16.08 1.39
C LEU A 41 -11.36 17.15 0.34
N GLN A 42 -11.17 16.74 -0.91
CA GLN A 42 -10.91 17.65 -2.02
C GLN A 42 -12.09 18.63 -2.22
N SER A 43 -13.32 18.13 -2.26
CA SER A 43 -14.52 18.97 -2.37
C SER A 43 -14.68 19.92 -1.18
N TYR A 44 -14.32 19.48 0.03
CA TYR A 44 -14.34 20.34 1.21
C TYR A 44 -13.30 21.47 1.13
N ILE A 45 -12.06 21.16 0.72
CA ILE A 45 -11.02 22.16 0.48
C ILE A 45 -11.47 23.19 -0.57
N GLU A 46 -12.08 22.73 -1.67
CA GLU A 46 -12.62 23.58 -2.72
C GLU A 46 -13.76 24.47 -2.22
N HIS A 47 -14.63 23.95 -1.35
CA HIS A 47 -15.67 24.73 -0.72
C HIS A 47 -15.08 25.83 0.17
N CYS A 48 -14.11 25.51 1.02
CA CYS A 48 -13.42 26.49 1.87
C CYS A 48 -12.73 27.57 1.03
N GLN A 49 -12.11 27.20 -0.10
CA GLN A 49 -11.50 28.17 -1.01
C GLN A 49 -12.53 29.14 -1.58
N LYS A 50 -13.70 28.65 -2.02
CA LYS A 50 -14.80 29.50 -2.50
C LYS A 50 -15.32 30.47 -1.44
N VAL A 51 -15.30 30.07 -0.17
CA VAL A 51 -15.67 30.97 0.94
C VAL A 51 -14.66 32.09 1.09
N ILE A 52 -13.36 31.79 1.04
CA ILE A 52 -12.29 32.81 1.03
C ILE A 52 -12.47 33.77 -0.15
N ASP A 53 -12.62 33.23 -1.36
CA ASP A 53 -12.76 34.03 -2.58
C ASP A 53 -13.97 34.98 -2.50
N ARG A 54 -15.06 34.55 -1.84
CA ARG A 54 -16.23 35.40 -1.59
C ARG A 54 -15.96 36.50 -0.56
N ILE A 55 -15.23 36.20 0.52
CA ILE A 55 -14.84 37.22 1.51
C ILE A 55 -13.91 38.26 0.89
N ASP A 56 -13.01 37.84 -0.01
CA ASP A 56 -12.05 38.70 -0.70
C ASP A 56 -12.69 39.50 -1.87
N SER A 57 -13.94 39.21 -2.24
CA SER A 57 -14.63 39.88 -3.34
C SER A 57 -15.10 41.31 -3.00
N GLN A 58 -15.47 42.12 -4.01
CA GLN A 58 -15.98 43.48 -3.81
C GLN A 58 -17.28 43.56 -3.01
N GLU A 59 -18.09 42.50 -3.02
CA GLU A 59 -19.30 42.35 -2.17
C GLU A 59 -18.96 41.77 -0.78
N GLY A 60 -17.68 41.56 -0.52
CA GLY A 60 -17.15 40.83 0.62
C GLY A 60 -17.29 41.55 1.95
N TYR A 61 -17.32 40.75 3.01
CA TYR A 61 -17.45 41.21 4.39
C TYR A 61 -16.07 41.44 5.00
N GLY A 62 -15.49 42.63 4.83
CA GLY A 62 -14.16 42.95 5.37
C GLY A 62 -14.01 42.73 6.88
N TYR A 63 -15.11 42.76 7.65
CA TYR A 63 -15.10 42.42 9.09
C TYR A 63 -14.81 40.93 9.37
N LEU A 64 -14.87 40.07 8.35
CA LEU A 64 -14.55 38.63 8.44
C LEU A 64 -13.07 38.33 8.15
N ALA A 65 -12.21 39.34 7.95
CA ALA A 65 -10.79 39.14 7.61
C ALA A 65 -10.07 38.14 8.55
N ASN A 66 -10.29 38.24 9.86
CA ASN A 66 -9.72 37.31 10.84
C ASN A 66 -10.18 35.85 10.64
N PHE A 67 -11.43 35.63 10.20
CA PHE A 67 -11.94 34.29 9.91
C PHE A 67 -11.42 33.77 8.58
N ARG A 68 -11.29 34.66 7.60
CA ARG A 68 -10.69 34.36 6.30
C ARG A 68 -9.26 33.86 6.44
N ASP A 69 -8.44 34.54 7.25
CA ASP A 69 -7.04 34.13 7.45
C ASP A 69 -6.93 32.79 8.17
N LYS A 70 -7.75 32.56 9.20
CA LYS A 70 -7.84 31.24 9.87
C LYS A 70 -8.25 30.14 8.89
N LEU A 71 -9.25 30.39 8.06
CA LEU A 71 -9.71 29.43 7.05
C LEU A 71 -8.62 29.16 6.01
N ALA A 72 -7.82 30.17 5.63
CA ALA A 72 -6.70 30.01 4.72
C ALA A 72 -5.61 29.10 5.31
N ASP A 73 -5.33 29.23 6.61
CA ASP A 73 -4.39 28.36 7.31
C ASP A 73 -4.93 26.93 7.47
N ASP A 74 -6.22 26.77 7.81
CA ASP A 74 -6.87 25.47 7.86
C ASP A 74 -6.82 24.75 6.51
N ILE A 75 -7.03 25.47 5.40
CA ILE A 75 -6.89 24.91 4.04
C ILE A 75 -5.48 24.37 3.78
N LYS A 76 -4.43 25.06 4.24
CA LYS A 76 -3.05 24.56 4.09
C LYS A 76 -2.88 23.23 4.82
N VAL A 77 -3.32 23.16 6.08
CA VAL A 77 -3.28 21.93 6.89
C VAL A 77 -4.04 20.79 6.21
N LEU A 78 -5.25 21.06 5.68
CA LEU A 78 -6.04 20.06 4.98
C LEU A 78 -5.37 19.55 3.70
N LYS A 79 -4.71 20.44 2.94
CA LYS A 79 -3.93 20.07 1.74
C LYS A 79 -2.75 19.19 2.11
N ASP A 80 -2.04 19.52 3.18
CA ASP A 80 -0.89 18.74 3.66
C ASP A 80 -1.33 17.35 4.12
N TYR A 81 -2.41 17.27 4.91
CA TYR A 81 -2.99 16.00 5.34
C TYR A 81 -3.46 15.14 4.15
N ARG A 82 -4.15 15.75 3.17
CA ARG A 82 -4.58 15.07 1.94
C ARG A 82 -3.38 14.47 1.20
N ASN A 83 -2.31 15.24 1.04
CA ASN A 83 -1.10 14.79 0.35
C ASN A 83 -0.43 13.65 1.12
N PHE A 84 -0.27 13.79 2.43
CA PHE A 84 0.27 12.73 3.29
C PHE A 84 -0.52 11.41 3.15
N VAL A 85 -1.85 11.47 3.24
CA VAL A 85 -2.70 10.27 3.11
C VAL A 85 -2.58 9.67 1.70
N LYS A 86 -2.54 10.49 0.65
CA LYS A 86 -2.36 10.05 -0.74
C LYS A 86 -1.05 9.29 -0.90
N ASP A 87 0.06 9.86 -0.45
CA ASP A 87 1.40 9.33 -0.64
C ASP A 87 1.64 8.08 0.23
N SER A 88 1.12 8.10 1.46
CA SER A 88 1.13 6.93 2.33
C SER A 88 0.32 5.77 1.73
N ASN A 89 -0.88 6.04 1.22
CA ASN A 89 -1.69 5.01 0.58
C ASN A 89 -1.03 4.45 -0.68
N ALA A 90 -0.43 5.28 -1.53
CA ALA A 90 0.32 4.84 -2.70
C ALA A 90 1.47 3.90 -2.30
N SER A 91 2.21 4.24 -1.24
CA SER A 91 3.29 3.39 -0.73
C SER A 91 2.80 2.01 -0.28
N PHE A 92 1.62 1.91 0.33
CA PHE A 92 1.02 0.62 0.70
C PHE A 92 0.56 -0.19 -0.53
N VAL A 93 0.00 0.48 -1.54
CA VAL A 93 -0.39 -0.16 -2.81
C VAL A 93 0.84 -0.73 -3.52
N ASP A 94 1.92 0.03 -3.61
CA ASP A 94 3.17 -0.40 -4.24
C ASP A 94 3.80 -1.58 -3.49
N LEU A 95 3.81 -1.51 -2.15
CA LEU A 95 4.29 -2.61 -1.31
C LEU A 95 3.43 -3.86 -1.50
N TYR A 96 2.10 -3.73 -1.59
CA TYR A 96 1.19 -4.84 -1.84
C TYR A 96 1.49 -5.54 -3.18
N GLN A 97 1.66 -4.76 -4.25
CA GLN A 97 2.00 -5.28 -5.58
C GLN A 97 3.37 -5.97 -5.57
N THR A 98 4.37 -5.35 -4.94
CA THR A 98 5.71 -5.92 -4.79
C THR A 98 5.68 -7.25 -4.05
N LEU A 99 4.90 -7.34 -2.97
CA LEU A 99 4.74 -8.58 -2.21
C LEU A 99 4.06 -9.68 -3.06
N ASN A 100 3.05 -9.34 -3.86
CA ASN A 100 2.41 -10.31 -4.76
C ASN A 100 3.41 -10.87 -5.79
N ALA A 101 4.23 -10.03 -6.41
CA ALA A 101 5.28 -10.46 -7.33
C ALA A 101 6.31 -11.38 -6.63
N LYS A 102 6.79 -10.98 -5.45
CA LYS A 102 7.75 -11.80 -4.67
C LYS A 102 7.15 -13.13 -4.22
N ILE A 103 5.88 -13.15 -3.84
CA ILE A 103 5.14 -14.38 -3.49
C ILE A 103 5.06 -15.30 -4.72
N GLY A 104 4.72 -14.76 -5.90
CA GLY A 104 4.70 -15.51 -7.15
C GLY A 104 6.05 -16.15 -7.47
N ASN A 105 7.12 -15.36 -7.40
CA ASN A 105 8.49 -15.83 -7.64
C ASN A 105 8.90 -16.93 -6.65
N LEU A 106 8.61 -16.76 -5.36
CA LEU A 106 8.92 -17.78 -4.35
C LEU A 106 8.15 -19.08 -4.58
N ASN A 107 6.86 -19.01 -4.95
CA ASN A 107 6.10 -20.22 -5.29
C ASN A 107 6.73 -20.96 -6.48
N ALA A 108 7.15 -20.24 -7.53
CA ALA A 108 7.82 -20.82 -8.68
C ALA A 108 9.17 -21.46 -8.30
N SER A 109 9.99 -20.77 -7.49
CA SER A 109 11.25 -21.33 -7.00
C SER A 109 11.04 -22.58 -6.15
N ILE A 110 10.05 -22.59 -5.26
CA ILE A 110 9.70 -23.77 -4.44
C ILE A 110 9.29 -24.94 -5.34
N ALA A 111 8.46 -24.70 -6.35
CA ALA A 111 8.07 -25.74 -7.30
C ALA A 111 9.29 -26.30 -8.06
N ASN A 112 10.19 -25.43 -8.52
CA ASN A 112 11.42 -25.85 -9.18
C ASN A 112 12.31 -26.71 -8.27
N TYR A 113 12.60 -26.23 -7.05
CA TYR A 113 13.43 -27.00 -6.11
C TYR A 113 12.81 -28.35 -5.73
N LYS A 114 11.48 -28.42 -5.59
CA LYS A 114 10.76 -29.69 -5.40
C LYS A 114 10.94 -30.62 -6.59
N SER A 115 10.78 -30.11 -7.81
CA SER A 115 10.99 -30.91 -9.03
C SER A 115 12.40 -31.47 -9.08
N MET A 116 13.42 -30.63 -8.79
CA MET A 116 14.82 -31.06 -8.76
C MET A 116 15.09 -32.09 -7.65
N TYR A 117 14.45 -31.95 -6.50
CA TYR A 117 14.60 -32.88 -5.37
C TYR A 117 13.90 -34.22 -5.65
N ASN A 118 12.73 -34.20 -6.27
CA ASN A 118 11.92 -35.39 -6.55
C ASN A 118 12.42 -36.17 -7.79
N ASP A 119 13.30 -35.58 -8.61
CA ASP A 119 13.81 -36.19 -9.83
C ASP A 119 14.55 -37.50 -9.52
N GLY A 120 14.20 -38.57 -10.26
CA GLY A 120 14.74 -39.91 -10.03
C GLY A 120 14.32 -40.59 -8.72
N LYS A 121 13.47 -39.98 -7.90
CA LYS A 121 13.04 -40.53 -6.60
C LYS A 121 11.69 -41.23 -6.65
N PRO A 122 11.48 -42.29 -5.84
CA PRO A 122 10.17 -42.88 -5.68
C PRO A 122 9.20 -41.89 -5.00
N VAL A 123 7.91 -42.01 -5.33
CA VAL A 123 6.86 -41.05 -4.93
C VAL A 123 6.71 -40.90 -3.41
N TRP A 124 7.01 -41.94 -2.62
CA TRP A 124 6.94 -41.86 -1.15
C TRP A 124 8.03 -40.98 -0.53
N GLU A 125 9.09 -40.65 -1.27
CA GLU A 125 10.14 -39.70 -0.86
C GLU A 125 9.87 -38.28 -1.34
N TRP A 126 8.80 -38.05 -2.12
CA TRP A 126 8.55 -36.74 -2.71
C TRP A 126 8.21 -35.68 -1.67
N VAL A 127 8.75 -34.49 -1.87
CA VAL A 127 8.39 -33.29 -1.12
C VAL A 127 7.19 -32.63 -1.79
N TRP A 128 6.03 -32.72 -1.14
CA TRP A 128 4.77 -32.12 -1.58
C TRP A 128 4.65 -30.64 -1.27
#